data_AF-A0A4R0GHA6-F1
#
_entry.id   AF-A0A4R0GHA6-F1
#
_cell.length_a   1.000
_cell.length_b   1.000
_cell.length_c   1.000
_cell.angle_alpha   90.00
_cell.angle_beta   90.00
_cell.angle_gamma   90.00
#
_symmetry.space_group_name_H-M   'P 1'
#
loop_
_entity.id
_entity.type
_entity.pdbx_description
1 polymer ?
#
loop_
_entity_poly.entity_id
_entity_poly.type
_entity_poly.pdbx_seq_one_letter_code
_entity_poly.pdbx_strand_id
1 'polypeptide(L)'
;MSRRGWWTPLAIAVAASAVLTTGGAVAAPSSKPKPKPTPKLPSEAQQAPPTDCTAPVGIDANAVLPGYLVPDDTLGVTCVPFTQVPLEPAGYQGDYRVDAFSDQVLRDMLANCEAAPPCSAITNAQNYNPPQFRLTGSLRPEGKIDPHAANVDLREIRRPGFFAQAPYHEAIAAADRDSYTFEFAVPAEPYERLKRGITAPVKLRGWYLRGAGVPQPNGRRVQSLAIFVGGRSVETTTIQDPRDPLYVRSESTGRFENVSYPSRGTEQWAGRHWRQYLYKLNQAGVDVLTFDKRGHGISGGISGDNILQQGLDMLRAVDALDTGAGVRIVGADGRQLTGKNAVRALVPNNMKKLPIILGGPSQGSAATSWAMNANFNKWCELDTPERACHKPWGHNVKGAVLMAGFPVVNPSLAEAARRKVNHTVGLGGTSEPLAGIGSWPAVFFGKGLFDGIQGPFPTFNAYLRVQGDKELLFVRGPHSEVAFGPGNVALMQERVAQFAVRAVLGQKTDQPRYTNLKEAVAASPQIWEPSTQPTFETKP
;
A
#
# COMPACT_ATOMS: atom_id res chain seq x y z
N MET A 1 52.39 -30.19 11.24
CA MET A 1 52.12 -31.30 12.17
C MET A 1 52.76 -30.99 13.52
N SER A 2 52.07 -31.27 14.63
CA SER A 2 52.53 -31.26 16.04
C SER A 2 52.77 -29.91 16.71
N ARG A 3 52.34 -29.59 17.95
CA ARG A 3 51.29 -30.03 18.90
C ARG A 3 51.25 -28.96 20.02
N ARG A 4 50.11 -28.85 20.71
CA ARG A 4 49.79 -27.92 21.83
C ARG A 4 50.43 -28.31 23.17
N GLY A 5 50.46 -27.36 24.11
CA GLY A 5 50.44 -27.56 25.58
C GLY A 5 50.87 -26.29 26.35
N TRP A 6 49.94 -25.45 26.83
CA TRP A 6 49.40 -25.38 28.22
C TRP A 6 50.34 -24.76 29.26
N TRP A 7 49.96 -23.59 29.79
CA TRP A 7 50.45 -22.99 31.04
C TRP A 7 49.32 -22.22 31.76
N THR A 8 49.24 -22.43 33.07
CA THR A 8 48.59 -21.62 34.13
C THR A 8 49.27 -22.02 35.44
N PRO A 9 49.13 -21.29 36.58
CA PRO A 9 48.65 -19.92 36.79
C PRO A 9 49.47 -19.09 37.83
N LEU A 10 48.98 -17.87 38.07
CA LEU A 10 48.79 -17.19 39.37
C LEU A 10 49.70 -16.00 39.79
N ALA A 11 48.97 -14.95 40.20
CA ALA A 11 49.21 -13.97 41.27
C ALA A 11 50.22 -12.84 41.07
N ILE A 12 49.72 -11.59 41.04
CA ILE A 12 50.31 -10.45 41.79
C ILE A 12 49.17 -9.56 42.33
N ALA A 13 49.36 -9.17 43.59
CA ALA A 13 48.47 -8.38 44.43
C ALA A 13 48.60 -6.86 44.24
N VAL A 14 47.47 -6.21 44.54
CA VAL A 14 47.20 -4.91 45.16
C VAL A 14 48.40 -4.00 45.52
N ALA A 15 48.33 -2.76 45.05
CA ALA A 15 48.80 -1.59 45.78
C ALA A 15 47.76 -0.46 45.65
N ALA A 16 47.27 0.01 46.80
CA ALA A 16 46.36 1.13 46.93
C ALA A 16 47.13 2.46 46.88
N SER A 17 46.53 3.48 46.29
CA SER A 17 46.96 4.88 46.45
C SER A 17 45.71 5.73 46.62
N ALA A 18 45.63 6.39 47.77
CA ALA A 18 44.62 7.38 48.10
C ALA A 18 44.94 8.69 47.38
N VAL A 19 43.94 9.31 46.76
CA VAL A 19 43.97 10.73 46.37
C VAL A 19 42.70 11.41 46.84
N LEU A 20 42.94 12.58 47.42
CA LEU A 20 42.04 13.48 48.11
C LEU A 20 40.83 13.92 47.29
N THR A 21 39.73 14.09 48.03
CA THR A 21 38.42 14.57 47.62
C THR A 21 38.41 16.09 47.44
N THR A 22 38.16 16.54 46.22
CA THR A 22 37.66 17.90 45.95
C THR A 22 36.28 17.79 45.34
N GLY A 23 35.30 18.37 46.03
CA GLY A 23 33.90 18.38 45.63
C GLY A 23 33.69 19.09 44.29
N GLY A 24 33.22 18.32 43.30
CA GLY A 24 32.58 18.81 42.10
C GLY A 24 31.18 18.21 42.04
N ALA A 25 30.15 19.05 42.03
CA ALA A 25 28.78 18.62 41.83
C ALA A 25 28.67 17.85 40.51
N VAL A 26 28.36 16.55 40.60
CA VAL A 26 28.10 15.70 39.44
C VAL A 26 26.80 16.20 38.81
N ALA A 27 26.91 16.88 37.67
CA ALA A 27 25.77 17.17 36.83
C ALA A 27 25.08 15.85 36.49
N ALA A 28 23.82 15.71 36.90
CA ALA A 28 22.98 14.57 36.58
C ALA A 28 22.99 14.32 35.06
N PRO A 29 22.99 13.05 34.62
CA PRO A 29 22.94 12.74 33.19
C PRO A 29 21.72 13.41 32.59
N SER A 30 21.95 14.25 31.58
CA SER A 30 20.91 14.97 30.85
C SER A 30 19.83 13.97 30.45
N SER A 31 18.67 14.08 31.11
CA SER A 31 17.49 13.28 30.80
C SER A 31 17.23 13.40 29.31
N LYS A 32 17.22 12.27 28.59
CA LYS A 32 16.70 12.20 27.22
C LYS A 32 15.39 12.99 27.19
N PRO A 33 15.20 13.92 26.24
CA PRO A 33 13.95 14.66 26.16
C PRO A 33 12.80 13.65 26.14
N LYS A 34 11.91 13.74 27.14
CA LYS A 34 10.69 12.93 27.16
C LYS A 34 10.00 13.12 25.80
N PRO A 35 9.61 12.04 25.10
CA PRO A 35 8.82 12.19 23.90
C PRO A 35 7.62 13.08 24.23
N LYS A 36 7.43 14.16 23.44
CA LYS A 36 6.24 15.00 23.57
C LYS A 36 5.02 14.07 23.57
N PRO A 37 4.09 14.21 24.53
CA PRO A 37 2.86 13.42 24.50
C PRO A 37 2.20 13.66 23.15
N THR A 38 2.00 12.60 22.38
CA THR A 38 1.16 12.66 21.18
C THR A 38 -0.20 13.19 21.64
N PRO A 39 -0.77 14.23 21.01
CA PRO A 39 -2.11 14.71 21.36
C PRO A 39 -3.07 13.52 21.36
N LYS A 40 -3.73 13.28 22.49
CA LYS A 40 -4.72 12.21 22.59
C LYS A 40 -5.86 12.55 21.62
N LEU A 41 -6.16 11.63 20.70
CA LEU A 41 -7.31 11.78 19.82
C LEU A 41 -8.60 11.87 20.65
N PRO A 42 -9.65 12.57 20.16
CA PRO A 42 -10.99 12.46 20.71
C PRO A 42 -11.45 11.00 20.75
N SER A 43 -12.49 10.67 21.51
CA SER A 43 -13.07 9.31 21.47
C SER A 43 -13.59 8.98 20.08
N GLU A 44 -13.66 7.70 19.71
CA GLU A 44 -14.16 7.31 18.40
C GLU A 44 -15.60 7.75 18.18
N ALA A 45 -16.42 7.77 19.23
CA ALA A 45 -17.78 8.32 19.19
C ALA A 45 -17.82 9.83 18.90
N GLN A 46 -16.80 10.59 19.33
CA GLN A 46 -16.67 12.01 18.95
C GLN A 46 -16.16 12.17 17.52
N GLN A 47 -15.27 11.28 17.08
CA GLN A 47 -14.74 11.29 15.72
C GLN A 47 -15.80 10.88 14.69
N ALA A 48 -16.69 9.94 15.02
CA ALA A 48 -17.79 9.47 14.18
C ALA A 48 -19.13 9.67 14.89
N PRO A 49 -19.75 10.86 14.78
CA PRO A 49 -21.05 11.11 15.40
C PRO A 49 -22.13 10.16 14.85
N PRO A 50 -23.24 9.95 15.58
CA PRO A 50 -24.34 9.11 15.11
C PRO A 50 -24.87 9.52 13.74
N THR A 51 -25.16 8.54 12.88
CA THR A 51 -25.82 8.73 11.59
C THR A 51 -27.27 9.18 11.77
N ASP A 52 -27.77 9.98 10.83
CA ASP A 52 -29.08 10.63 10.91
C ASP A 52 -29.98 10.38 9.68
N CYS A 53 -29.58 9.48 8.77
CA CYS A 53 -30.41 9.01 7.65
C CYS A 53 -29.99 7.61 7.18
N THR A 54 -30.74 7.03 6.25
CA THR A 54 -30.38 5.81 5.51
C THR A 54 -30.63 5.98 4.01
N ALA A 55 -29.84 5.30 3.18
CA ALA A 55 -30.00 5.32 1.73
C ALA A 55 -29.56 3.99 1.08
N PRO A 56 -30.20 3.55 -0.02
CA PRO A 56 -29.77 2.40 -0.80
C PRO A 56 -28.45 2.71 -1.53
N VAL A 57 -27.58 1.71 -1.62
CA VAL A 57 -26.36 1.72 -2.43
C VAL A 57 -26.31 0.52 -3.36
N GLY A 58 -25.69 0.72 -4.53
CA GLY A 58 -25.59 -0.25 -5.61
C GLY A 58 -24.45 -1.26 -5.42
N ILE A 59 -23.58 -1.37 -6.43
CA ILE A 59 -22.47 -2.31 -6.51
C ILE A 59 -21.64 -2.38 -5.21
N ASP A 60 -21.03 -3.53 -4.95
CA ASP A 60 -20.27 -3.89 -3.73
C ASP A 60 -21.21 -4.23 -2.55
N ALA A 61 -22.04 -3.29 -2.11
CA ALA A 61 -22.88 -3.48 -0.92
C ALA A 61 -24.28 -4.05 -1.22
N ASN A 62 -24.96 -3.57 -2.27
CA ASN A 62 -26.35 -3.91 -2.61
C ASN A 62 -27.28 -3.93 -1.39
N ALA A 63 -27.26 -2.83 -0.63
CA ALA A 63 -27.87 -2.74 0.69
C ALA A 63 -28.38 -1.32 0.95
N VAL A 64 -29.22 -1.18 1.98
CA VAL A 64 -29.53 0.12 2.58
C VAL A 64 -28.52 0.35 3.70
N LEU A 65 -27.79 1.46 3.63
CA LEU A 65 -26.75 1.80 4.60
C LEU A 65 -27.13 3.07 5.37
N PRO A 66 -26.71 3.20 6.64
CA PRO A 66 -26.81 4.44 7.38
C PRO A 66 -25.87 5.51 6.80
N GLY A 67 -26.20 6.77 7.04
CA GLY A 67 -25.48 7.90 6.45
C GLY A 67 -25.62 9.19 7.24
N TYR A 68 -25.08 10.26 6.66
CA TYR A 68 -25.30 11.62 7.14
C TYR A 68 -26.14 12.42 6.16
N LEU A 69 -27.08 13.21 6.69
CA LEU A 69 -27.70 14.31 5.96
C LEU A 69 -26.65 15.39 5.74
N VAL A 70 -26.41 15.72 4.47
CA VAL A 70 -25.44 16.75 4.07
C VAL A 70 -26.09 17.73 3.10
N PRO A 71 -25.68 19.00 3.11
CA PRO A 71 -26.06 19.94 2.07
C PRO A 71 -25.65 19.43 0.69
N ASP A 72 -26.53 19.63 -0.30
CA ASP A 72 -26.28 19.29 -1.70
C ASP A 72 -26.70 20.48 -2.57
N ASP A 73 -25.87 20.85 -3.55
CA ASP A 73 -26.05 22.09 -4.31
C ASP A 73 -27.23 21.97 -5.28
N THR A 74 -27.57 20.74 -5.66
CA THR A 74 -28.66 20.44 -6.58
C THR A 74 -29.90 19.94 -5.84
N LEU A 75 -29.69 19.11 -4.81
CA LEU A 75 -30.77 18.43 -4.10
C LEU A 75 -31.20 19.13 -2.80
N GLY A 76 -30.51 20.20 -2.42
CA GLY A 76 -30.71 20.93 -1.15
C GLY A 76 -30.10 20.17 0.03
N VAL A 77 -30.66 19.01 0.35
CA VAL A 77 -30.15 18.09 1.38
C VAL A 77 -30.28 16.66 0.85
N THR A 78 -29.24 15.86 1.02
CA THR A 78 -29.23 14.44 0.62
C THR A 78 -28.65 13.57 1.72
N CYS A 79 -29.11 12.32 1.78
CA CYS A 79 -28.49 11.30 2.62
C CYS A 79 -27.26 10.74 1.91
N VAL A 80 -26.07 10.89 2.50
CA VAL A 80 -24.84 10.26 2.01
C VAL A 80 -24.54 9.02 2.84
N PRO A 81 -24.80 7.80 2.32
CA PRO A 81 -24.58 6.55 3.02
C PRO A 81 -23.10 6.19 3.08
N PHE A 82 -22.72 5.45 4.12
CA PHE A 82 -21.40 4.85 4.23
C PHE A 82 -21.43 3.54 5.01
N THR A 83 -20.45 2.67 4.75
CA THR A 83 -20.32 1.41 5.49
C THR A 83 -19.85 1.72 6.91
N GLN A 84 -20.59 1.31 7.93
CA GLN A 84 -20.17 1.47 9.32
C GLN A 84 -19.19 0.38 9.76
N VAL A 85 -18.38 0.70 10.77
CA VAL A 85 -17.55 -0.27 11.50
C VAL A 85 -17.84 -0.14 12.99
N PRO A 86 -17.68 -1.21 13.79
CA PRO A 86 -17.78 -1.10 15.24
C PRO A 86 -16.77 -0.08 15.76
N LEU A 87 -17.23 0.88 16.56
CA LEU A 87 -16.40 1.85 17.27
C LEU A 87 -15.78 1.22 18.53
N GLU A 88 -14.88 1.96 19.18
CA GLU A 88 -14.30 1.55 20.46
C GLU A 88 -15.38 1.21 21.51
N PRO A 89 -15.21 0.15 22.30
CA PRO A 89 -16.12 -0.17 23.39
C PRO A 89 -16.21 0.96 24.42
N ALA A 90 -17.40 1.14 25.01
CA ALA A 90 -17.60 2.13 26.05
C ALA A 90 -16.62 1.92 27.22
N GLY A 91 -15.93 3.00 27.61
CA GLY A 91 -14.96 2.98 28.71
C GLY A 91 -13.59 2.38 28.35
N TYR A 92 -13.33 2.04 27.09
CA TYR A 92 -12.02 1.54 26.65
C TYR A 92 -10.90 2.50 27.09
N GLN A 93 -9.83 1.94 27.66
CA GLN A 93 -8.66 2.70 28.10
C GLN A 93 -7.51 2.42 27.13
N GLY A 94 -6.95 3.47 26.54
CA GLY A 94 -5.85 3.35 25.58
C GLY A 94 -6.27 3.80 24.19
N ASP A 95 -5.60 3.27 23.17
CA ASP A 95 -5.86 3.54 21.77
C ASP A 95 -6.45 2.28 21.13
N TYR A 96 -7.79 2.21 21.07
CA TYR A 96 -8.50 1.00 20.63
C TYR A 96 -7.99 0.47 19.28
N ARG A 97 -7.78 1.34 18.28
CA ARG A 97 -7.34 0.92 16.93
C ARG A 97 -5.89 0.49 16.87
N VAL A 98 -5.08 0.82 17.87
CA VAL A 98 -3.70 0.33 17.95
C VAL A 98 -3.64 -0.92 18.82
N ASP A 99 -4.15 -0.81 20.04
CA ASP A 99 -3.98 -1.81 21.08
C ASP A 99 -4.74 -3.11 20.72
N ALA A 100 -6.02 -3.00 20.31
CA ALA A 100 -6.86 -4.15 20.01
C ALA A 100 -6.60 -4.79 18.64
N PHE A 101 -5.78 -4.16 17.79
CA PHE A 101 -5.52 -4.60 16.40
C PHE A 101 -4.03 -4.96 16.16
N SER A 102 -3.25 -5.10 17.23
CA SER A 102 -1.82 -5.38 17.16
C SER A 102 -1.50 -6.85 16.83
N ASP A 103 -0.27 -7.12 16.37
CA ASP A 103 0.25 -8.48 16.18
C ASP A 103 0.25 -9.29 17.47
N GLN A 104 0.39 -8.63 18.63
CA GLN A 104 0.33 -9.32 19.90
C GLN A 104 -1.07 -9.90 20.16
N VAL A 105 -2.14 -9.16 19.86
CA VAL A 105 -3.52 -9.65 20.01
C VAL A 105 -3.75 -10.89 19.15
N LEU A 106 -3.30 -10.90 17.89
CA LEU A 106 -3.39 -12.09 17.03
C LEU A 106 -2.68 -13.30 17.64
N ARG A 107 -1.48 -13.10 18.21
CA ARG A 107 -0.71 -14.18 18.82
C ARG A 107 -1.38 -14.72 20.07
N ASP A 108 -1.91 -13.84 20.90
CA ASP A 108 -2.63 -14.24 22.12
C ASP A 108 -3.91 -15.01 21.78
N MET A 109 -4.66 -14.57 20.75
CA MET A 109 -5.81 -15.30 20.22
C MET A 109 -5.42 -16.71 19.77
N LEU A 110 -4.32 -16.85 19.03
CA LEU A 110 -3.86 -18.15 18.56
C LEU A 110 -3.37 -19.05 19.71
N ALA A 111 -2.60 -18.50 20.65
CA ALA A 111 -2.13 -19.24 21.82
C ALA A 111 -3.29 -19.79 22.65
N ASN A 112 -4.35 -18.99 22.84
CA ASN A 112 -5.57 -19.42 23.53
C ASN A 112 -6.29 -20.55 22.76
N CYS A 113 -6.36 -20.45 21.43
CA CYS A 113 -6.92 -21.50 20.58
C CYS A 113 -6.11 -22.82 20.70
N GLU A 114 -4.78 -22.73 20.70
CA GLU A 114 -3.89 -23.90 20.82
C GLU A 114 -3.92 -24.54 22.21
N ALA A 115 -4.21 -23.77 23.26
CA ALA A 115 -4.39 -24.28 24.62
C ALA A 115 -5.69 -25.10 24.80
N ALA A 116 -6.67 -24.95 23.89
CA ALA A 116 -7.96 -25.64 23.93
C ALA A 116 -8.22 -26.41 22.61
N PRO A 117 -7.53 -27.54 22.36
CA PRO A 117 -7.68 -28.28 21.12
C PRO A 117 -9.11 -28.85 20.94
N PRO A 118 -9.60 -28.96 19.69
CA PRO A 118 -8.88 -28.70 18.45
C PRO A 118 -8.86 -27.22 18.03
N CYS A 119 -7.68 -26.70 17.68
CA CYS A 119 -7.55 -25.39 17.06
C CYS A 119 -7.63 -25.49 15.53
N SER A 120 -8.85 -25.50 14.98
CA SER A 120 -9.08 -25.68 13.52
C SER A 120 -8.37 -24.65 12.63
N ALA A 121 -8.08 -23.46 13.16
CA ALA A 121 -7.32 -22.42 12.45
C ALA A 121 -5.92 -22.89 12.04
N ILE A 122 -5.23 -23.69 12.87
CA ILE A 122 -3.93 -24.26 12.54
C ILE A 122 -4.04 -25.26 11.39
N THR A 123 -4.99 -26.18 11.46
CA THR A 123 -5.23 -27.17 10.39
C THR A 123 -5.59 -26.48 9.07
N ASN A 124 -6.43 -25.44 9.12
CA ASN A 124 -6.77 -24.66 7.94
C ASN A 124 -5.55 -23.94 7.35
N ALA A 125 -4.68 -23.37 8.19
CA ALA A 125 -3.44 -22.73 7.75
C ALA A 125 -2.43 -23.74 7.16
N GLN A 126 -2.36 -24.96 7.69
CA GLN A 126 -1.53 -26.02 7.12
C GLN A 126 -1.95 -26.41 5.69
N ASN A 127 -3.25 -26.39 5.41
CA ASN A 127 -3.83 -26.69 4.10
C ASN A 127 -3.91 -25.48 3.17
N TYR A 128 -3.63 -24.28 3.67
CA TYR A 128 -3.74 -23.06 2.90
C TYR A 128 -2.56 -22.91 1.93
N ASN A 129 -2.88 -22.68 0.66
CA ASN A 129 -1.93 -22.29 -0.36
C ASN A 129 -2.21 -20.84 -0.78
N PRO A 130 -1.25 -19.91 -0.64
CA PRO A 130 -1.41 -18.54 -1.07
C PRO A 130 -1.81 -18.46 -2.56
N PRO A 131 -2.73 -17.55 -2.92
CA PRO A 131 -3.11 -17.37 -4.30
C PRO A 131 -1.97 -16.77 -5.13
N GLN A 132 -2.03 -17.03 -6.42
CA GLN A 132 -1.25 -16.37 -7.45
C GLN A 132 -2.20 -15.82 -8.52
N PHE A 133 -1.89 -14.64 -9.04
CA PHE A 133 -2.68 -13.93 -10.04
C PHE A 133 -1.86 -13.87 -11.32
N ARG A 134 -2.26 -14.62 -12.36
CA ARG A 134 -1.46 -14.90 -13.56
C ARG A 134 -2.32 -14.83 -14.82
N LEU A 135 -3.04 -13.73 -15.01
CA LEU A 135 -3.98 -13.55 -16.11
C LEU A 135 -3.35 -12.90 -17.35
N THR A 136 -2.21 -12.21 -17.22
CA THR A 136 -1.45 -11.70 -18.36
C THR A 136 -1.16 -12.84 -19.33
N GLY A 137 -1.61 -12.70 -20.58
CA GLY A 137 -1.37 -13.70 -21.61
C GLY A 137 -2.48 -14.75 -21.75
N SER A 138 -3.57 -14.66 -20.99
CA SER A 138 -4.67 -15.63 -21.04
C SER A 138 -5.56 -15.46 -22.27
N LEU A 139 -5.63 -14.25 -22.84
CA LEU A 139 -6.38 -13.97 -24.07
C LEU A 139 -5.47 -13.67 -25.26
N ARG A 140 -4.36 -12.97 -25.02
CA ARG A 140 -3.41 -12.53 -26.05
C ARG A 140 -2.01 -12.94 -25.64
N PRO A 141 -1.32 -13.81 -26.39
CA PRO A 141 -0.05 -14.41 -25.95
C PRO A 141 1.08 -13.38 -25.77
N GLU A 142 0.96 -12.18 -26.35
CA GLU A 142 1.93 -11.10 -26.18
C GLU A 142 2.10 -10.73 -24.69
N GLY A 143 3.31 -10.86 -24.15
CA GLY A 143 3.60 -10.64 -22.73
C GLY A 143 3.44 -11.86 -21.83
N LYS A 144 2.97 -13.00 -22.36
CA LYS A 144 2.92 -14.26 -21.62
C LYS A 144 4.34 -14.80 -21.43
N ILE A 145 4.72 -15.08 -20.19
CA ILE A 145 6.03 -15.63 -19.82
C ILE A 145 5.87 -16.68 -18.73
N ASP A 146 6.90 -17.50 -18.52
CA ASP A 146 7.09 -18.18 -17.24
C ASP A 146 7.69 -17.18 -16.22
N PRO A 147 6.95 -16.76 -15.18
CA PRO A 147 7.46 -15.79 -14.21
C PRO A 147 8.63 -16.33 -13.38
N HIS A 148 8.81 -17.66 -13.33
CA HIS A 148 9.87 -18.34 -12.57
C HIS A 148 11.10 -18.67 -13.43
N ALA A 149 11.05 -18.45 -14.75
CA ALA A 149 12.19 -18.67 -15.61
C ALA A 149 13.38 -17.80 -15.16
N ALA A 150 14.56 -18.42 -15.08
CA ALA A 150 15.78 -17.75 -14.62
C ALA A 150 16.14 -16.53 -15.51
N ASN A 151 15.90 -16.66 -16.82
CA ASN A 151 16.23 -15.66 -17.82
C ASN A 151 15.03 -15.38 -18.73
N VAL A 152 14.07 -14.61 -18.23
CA VAL A 152 13.01 -14.01 -19.06
C VAL A 152 13.64 -12.97 -20.00
N ASP A 153 13.22 -12.98 -21.26
CA ASP A 153 13.51 -11.91 -22.22
C ASP A 153 12.58 -10.71 -21.96
N LEU A 154 13.16 -9.61 -21.48
CA LEU A 154 12.41 -8.41 -21.13
C LEU A 154 11.79 -7.69 -22.35
N ARG A 155 12.23 -8.03 -23.58
CA ARG A 155 11.65 -7.51 -24.81
C ARG A 155 10.22 -8.03 -25.03
N GLU A 156 9.95 -9.27 -24.63
CA GLU A 156 8.65 -9.94 -24.83
C GLU A 156 7.53 -9.35 -23.95
N ILE A 157 7.89 -8.66 -22.87
CA ILE A 157 6.96 -8.05 -21.90
C ILE A 157 6.98 -6.51 -21.94
N ARG A 158 7.61 -5.92 -22.96
CA ARG A 158 7.59 -4.47 -23.22
C ARG A 158 6.27 -4.07 -23.87
N ARG A 159 5.27 -3.74 -23.05
CA ARG A 159 3.89 -3.51 -23.52
C ARG A 159 3.29 -2.09 -23.43
N PRO A 160 3.95 -0.97 -23.06
CA PRO A 160 3.28 0.34 -23.09
C PRO A 160 2.70 0.69 -24.48
N GLY A 161 3.48 0.55 -25.55
CA GLY A 161 3.05 0.82 -26.93
C GLY A 161 1.96 -0.12 -27.46
N PHE A 162 1.86 -1.35 -26.92
CA PHE A 162 0.79 -2.30 -27.25
C PHE A 162 -0.60 -1.69 -26.97
N PHE A 163 -0.74 -0.91 -25.90
CA PHE A 163 -2.03 -0.35 -25.49
C PHE A 163 -2.52 0.82 -26.36
N ALA A 164 -1.74 1.27 -27.36
CA ALA A 164 -2.24 2.22 -28.38
C ALA A 164 -3.23 1.56 -29.35
N GLN A 165 -3.16 0.24 -29.51
CA GLN A 165 -3.95 -0.52 -30.48
C GLN A 165 -5.44 -0.48 -30.15
N ALA A 166 -6.28 -0.58 -31.18
CA ALA A 166 -7.70 -0.83 -30.99
C ALA A 166 -7.92 -2.22 -30.35
N PRO A 167 -8.89 -2.37 -29.43
CA PRO A 167 -9.86 -1.35 -28.96
C PRO A 167 -9.38 -0.52 -27.75
N TYR A 168 -8.16 -0.73 -27.26
CA TYR A 168 -7.72 -0.22 -25.95
C TYR A 168 -7.51 1.29 -25.90
N HIS A 169 -6.82 1.86 -26.90
CA HIS A 169 -6.54 3.30 -27.03
C HIS A 169 -6.10 3.97 -25.72
N GLU A 170 -5.19 3.34 -24.97
CA GLU A 170 -4.77 3.86 -23.67
C GLU A 170 -3.69 4.93 -23.81
N ALA A 171 -3.85 6.02 -23.05
CA ALA A 171 -2.96 7.18 -23.13
C ALA A 171 -1.52 6.88 -22.69
N ILE A 172 -1.32 5.85 -21.85
CA ILE A 172 0.02 5.43 -21.40
C ILE A 172 0.94 5.06 -22.56
N ALA A 173 0.41 4.66 -23.72
CA ALA A 173 1.21 4.34 -24.89
C ALA A 173 2.03 5.56 -25.40
N ALA A 174 1.60 6.78 -25.11
CA ALA A 174 2.38 7.99 -25.42
C ALA A 174 3.71 8.07 -24.64
N ALA A 175 3.83 7.36 -23.52
CA ALA A 175 5.07 7.25 -22.75
C ALA A 175 6.01 6.14 -23.25
N ASP A 176 5.63 5.35 -24.27
CA ASP A 176 6.38 4.15 -24.66
C ASP A 176 7.85 4.45 -24.95
N ARG A 177 8.13 5.48 -25.77
CA ARG A 177 9.50 5.87 -26.15
C ARG A 177 10.43 6.07 -24.95
N ASP A 178 9.90 6.62 -23.86
CA ASP A 178 10.63 7.00 -22.65
C ASP A 178 10.40 5.99 -21.49
N SER A 179 9.82 4.83 -21.80
CA SER A 179 9.57 3.74 -20.87
C SER A 179 10.59 2.61 -21.00
N TYR A 180 10.84 1.90 -19.91
CA TYR A 180 11.72 0.75 -19.82
C TYR A 180 10.99 -0.43 -19.19
N THR A 181 11.09 -1.63 -19.77
CA THR A 181 10.81 -2.85 -19.01
C THR A 181 11.88 -2.97 -17.93
N PHE A 182 11.47 -3.12 -16.68
CA PHE A 182 12.34 -3.14 -15.51
C PHE A 182 12.24 -4.48 -14.80
N GLU A 183 13.38 -5.06 -14.44
CA GLU A 183 13.49 -6.22 -13.55
C GLU A 183 14.51 -5.93 -12.45
N PHE A 184 14.19 -6.37 -11.23
CA PHE A 184 15.13 -6.44 -10.11
C PHE A 184 14.97 -7.75 -9.34
N ALA A 185 15.98 -8.11 -8.55
CA ALA A 185 15.97 -9.31 -7.73
C ALA A 185 15.73 -8.97 -6.26
N VAL A 186 14.92 -9.78 -5.60
CA VAL A 186 14.62 -9.71 -4.17
C VAL A 186 14.85 -11.10 -3.54
N PRO A 187 15.15 -11.20 -2.23
CA PRO A 187 15.30 -12.50 -1.58
C PRO A 187 13.98 -13.28 -1.61
N ALA A 188 14.05 -14.61 -1.53
CA ALA A 188 12.88 -15.45 -1.26
C ALA A 188 12.22 -15.03 0.06
N GLU A 189 10.89 -14.92 0.07
CA GLU A 189 10.16 -14.51 1.27
C GLU A 189 10.04 -15.64 2.31
N PRO A 190 9.63 -15.34 3.57
CA PRO A 190 9.52 -16.36 4.61
C PRO A 190 8.62 -17.56 4.26
N TYR A 191 7.46 -17.38 3.59
CA TYR A 191 6.67 -18.52 3.09
C TYR A 191 7.50 -19.43 2.16
N GLU A 192 8.22 -18.83 1.22
CA GLU A 192 9.05 -19.57 0.25
C GLU A 192 10.17 -20.32 0.97
N ARG A 193 10.90 -19.62 1.83
CA ARG A 193 12.12 -20.13 2.47
C ARG A 193 11.84 -21.11 3.61
N LEU A 194 10.94 -20.75 4.51
CA LEU A 194 10.69 -21.51 5.75
C LEU A 194 9.64 -22.61 5.56
N LYS A 195 8.60 -22.38 4.73
CA LYS A 195 7.54 -23.36 4.49
C LYS A 195 7.78 -24.22 3.24
N ARG A 196 8.38 -23.66 2.19
CA ARG A 196 8.54 -24.36 0.89
C ARG A 196 9.98 -24.75 0.56
N GLY A 197 10.97 -24.34 1.35
CA GLY A 197 12.38 -24.65 1.13
C GLY A 197 13.00 -23.96 -0.09
N ILE A 198 12.35 -22.94 -0.65
CA ILE A 198 12.79 -22.19 -1.82
C ILE A 198 13.67 -21.02 -1.35
N THR A 199 14.92 -21.00 -1.77
CA THR A 199 15.92 -20.00 -1.36
C THR A 199 16.43 -19.13 -2.50
N ALA A 200 16.10 -19.48 -3.75
CA ALA A 200 16.51 -18.72 -4.92
C ALA A 200 15.90 -17.30 -4.89
N PRO A 201 16.64 -16.26 -5.32
CA PRO A 201 16.09 -14.92 -5.43
C PRO A 201 14.89 -14.88 -6.39
N VAL A 202 13.89 -14.09 -6.03
CA VAL A 202 12.71 -13.82 -6.85
C VAL A 202 12.98 -12.62 -7.74
N LYS A 203 12.53 -12.69 -9.00
CA LYS A 203 12.62 -11.58 -9.96
C LYS A 203 11.29 -10.84 -9.99
N LEU A 204 11.29 -9.55 -9.68
CA LEU A 204 10.11 -8.70 -9.80
C LEU A 204 10.24 -7.83 -11.04
N ARG A 205 9.15 -7.68 -11.78
CA ARG A 205 9.11 -7.10 -13.13
C ARG A 205 7.97 -6.10 -13.30
N GLY A 206 8.21 -5.11 -14.14
CA GLY A 206 7.22 -4.10 -14.52
C GLY A 206 7.83 -3.05 -15.41
N TRP A 207 7.46 -1.78 -15.20
CA TRP A 207 7.91 -0.67 -16.04
C TRP A 207 8.48 0.48 -15.21
N TYR A 208 9.50 1.12 -15.79
CA TYR A 208 9.97 2.43 -15.39
C TYR A 208 9.62 3.44 -16.49
N LEU A 209 8.76 4.41 -16.20
CA LEU A 209 8.38 5.50 -17.09
C LEU A 209 9.18 6.73 -16.71
N ARG A 210 10.09 7.19 -17.58
CA ARG A 210 10.87 8.41 -17.30
C ARG A 210 9.97 9.64 -17.42
N GLY A 211 9.95 10.47 -16.38
CA GLY A 211 9.29 11.76 -16.34
C GLY A 211 10.20 12.89 -16.80
N ALA A 212 9.61 14.03 -17.16
CA ALA A 212 10.34 15.22 -17.58
C ALA A 212 10.98 16.01 -16.42
N GLY A 213 10.73 15.61 -15.17
CA GLY A 213 11.02 16.37 -13.95
C GLY A 213 9.88 17.30 -13.57
N VAL A 214 9.53 17.32 -12.28
CA VAL A 214 8.46 18.16 -11.70
C VAL A 214 8.83 19.63 -11.80
N PRO A 215 8.01 20.48 -12.43
CA PRO A 215 8.30 21.90 -12.61
C PRO A 215 8.28 22.66 -11.27
N GLN A 216 9.25 23.54 -11.07
CA GLN A 216 9.28 24.51 -9.98
C GLN A 216 8.83 25.90 -10.47
N PRO A 217 8.32 26.78 -9.58
CA PRO A 217 7.95 28.15 -9.94
C PRO A 217 9.10 28.98 -10.52
N ASN A 218 10.36 28.65 -10.22
CA ASN A 218 11.56 29.32 -10.71
C ASN A 218 12.04 28.81 -12.09
N GLY A 219 11.26 27.96 -12.77
CA GLY A 219 11.59 27.38 -14.07
C GLY A 219 12.53 26.16 -14.03
N ARG A 220 13.09 25.81 -12.87
CA ARG A 220 13.86 24.56 -12.70
C ARG A 220 12.93 23.36 -12.62
N ARG A 221 13.51 22.16 -12.80
CA ARG A 221 12.81 20.89 -12.62
C ARG A 221 13.46 20.05 -11.53
N VAL A 222 12.64 19.36 -10.76
CA VAL A 222 13.08 18.37 -9.76
C VAL A 222 12.83 16.99 -10.31
N GLN A 223 13.89 16.20 -10.44
CA GLN A 223 13.71 14.77 -10.69
C GLN A 223 13.15 14.12 -9.42
N SER A 224 12.19 13.21 -9.56
CA SER A 224 11.53 12.51 -8.47
C SER A 224 11.02 11.16 -8.94
N LEU A 225 10.79 10.22 -8.02
CA LEU A 225 10.29 8.88 -8.33
C LEU A 225 9.00 8.59 -7.58
N ALA A 226 7.98 8.08 -8.26
CA ALA A 226 6.84 7.41 -7.67
C ALA A 226 7.00 5.89 -7.84
N ILE A 227 7.01 5.14 -6.73
CA ILE A 227 6.95 3.68 -6.75
C ILE A 227 5.52 3.27 -6.42
N PHE A 228 4.81 2.77 -7.42
CA PHE A 228 3.39 2.46 -7.34
C PHE A 228 3.16 0.98 -7.62
N VAL A 229 2.47 0.29 -6.72
CA VAL A 229 2.12 -1.13 -6.87
C VAL A 229 0.60 -1.33 -6.86
N GLY A 230 0.09 -2.17 -7.75
CA GLY A 230 -1.35 -2.35 -7.94
C GLY A 230 -2.05 -3.07 -6.77
N GLY A 231 -3.38 -3.12 -6.81
CA GLY A 231 -4.22 -3.90 -5.89
C GLY A 231 -4.10 -5.43 -6.09
N ARG A 232 -4.92 -6.20 -5.37
CA ARG A 232 -4.82 -7.68 -5.30
C ARG A 232 -4.89 -8.38 -6.65
N SER A 233 -5.75 -7.93 -7.56
CA SER A 233 -5.87 -8.54 -8.88
C SER A 233 -5.22 -7.71 -9.99
N VAL A 234 -4.56 -6.60 -9.66
CA VAL A 234 -3.98 -5.73 -10.67
C VAL A 234 -2.64 -6.29 -11.13
N GLU A 235 -2.55 -6.54 -12.43
CA GLU A 235 -1.34 -6.90 -13.16
C GLU A 235 -1.03 -5.78 -14.17
N THR A 236 0.23 -5.39 -14.26
CA THR A 236 0.68 -4.23 -15.05
C THR A 236 0.35 -4.41 -16.54
N THR A 237 0.42 -5.65 -17.01
CA THR A 237 0.35 -6.02 -18.42
C THR A 237 -0.98 -6.61 -18.87
N THR A 238 -1.96 -6.81 -18.00
CA THR A 238 -3.25 -7.38 -18.41
C THR A 238 -4.02 -6.43 -19.34
N ILE A 239 -4.73 -7.03 -20.30
CA ILE A 239 -5.61 -6.28 -21.20
C ILE A 239 -7.00 -6.11 -20.60
N GLN A 240 -7.59 -4.95 -20.86
CA GLN A 240 -8.97 -4.63 -20.49
C GLN A 240 -9.63 -3.94 -21.67
N ASP A 241 -10.62 -4.58 -22.28
CA ASP A 241 -11.43 -3.98 -23.33
C ASP A 241 -12.34 -2.91 -22.70
N PRO A 242 -12.29 -1.65 -23.17
CA PRO A 242 -13.11 -0.59 -22.58
C PRO A 242 -14.62 -0.79 -22.77
N ARG A 243 -15.04 -1.75 -23.61
CA ARG A 243 -16.45 -2.09 -23.85
C ARG A 243 -17.00 -3.11 -22.84
N ASP A 244 -16.14 -3.87 -22.17
CA ASP A 244 -16.60 -4.83 -21.18
C ASP A 244 -17.12 -4.10 -19.94
N PRO A 245 -18.25 -4.53 -19.35
CA PRO A 245 -18.81 -3.90 -18.16
C PRO A 245 -18.16 -4.43 -16.88
N LEU A 246 -17.86 -3.54 -15.93
CA LEU A 246 -17.34 -3.93 -14.61
C LEU A 246 -18.31 -4.81 -13.81
N TYR A 247 -19.58 -4.45 -13.87
CA TYR A 247 -20.67 -5.10 -13.17
C TYR A 247 -21.92 -5.07 -14.04
N VAL A 248 -22.85 -5.97 -13.74
CA VAL A 248 -24.15 -6.05 -14.40
C VAL A 248 -25.25 -6.06 -13.35
N ARG A 249 -26.45 -5.61 -13.73
CA ARG A 249 -27.63 -5.78 -12.89
C ARG A 249 -28.27 -7.13 -13.21
N SER A 250 -28.32 -8.02 -12.23
CA SER A 250 -28.96 -9.32 -12.34
C SER A 250 -30.46 -9.16 -12.52
N GLU A 251 -31.03 -9.77 -13.57
CA GLU A 251 -32.46 -9.72 -13.85
C GLU A 251 -33.29 -10.47 -12.80
N SER A 252 -32.74 -11.55 -12.24
CA SER A 252 -33.45 -12.40 -11.27
C SER A 252 -33.45 -11.83 -9.85
N THR A 253 -32.36 -11.17 -9.44
CA THR A 253 -32.23 -10.63 -8.07
C THR A 253 -32.40 -9.11 -8.02
N GLY A 254 -32.31 -8.42 -9.15
CA GLY A 254 -32.27 -6.96 -9.23
C GLY A 254 -30.98 -6.33 -8.69
N ARG A 255 -30.01 -7.13 -8.21
CA ARG A 255 -28.75 -6.70 -7.59
C ARG A 255 -27.67 -6.46 -8.63
N PHE A 256 -26.73 -5.57 -8.32
CA PHE A 256 -25.52 -5.34 -9.10
C PHE A 256 -24.44 -6.37 -8.72
N GLU A 257 -23.99 -7.13 -9.70
CA GLU A 257 -23.04 -8.24 -9.53
C GLU A 257 -21.77 -7.96 -10.35
N ASN A 258 -20.60 -8.23 -9.75
CA ASN A 258 -19.33 -8.10 -10.45
C ASN A 258 -19.26 -9.07 -11.63
N VAL A 259 -18.76 -8.61 -12.76
CA VAL A 259 -18.42 -9.50 -13.88
C VAL A 259 -17.15 -10.26 -13.54
N SER A 260 -17.17 -11.57 -13.78
CA SER A 260 -15.98 -12.42 -13.64
C SER A 260 -15.13 -12.34 -14.91
N TYR A 261 -13.81 -12.25 -14.72
CA TYR A 261 -12.82 -12.21 -15.79
C TYR A 261 -11.85 -13.38 -15.65
N PRO A 262 -11.29 -13.91 -16.77
CA PRO A 262 -11.27 -13.33 -18.12
C PRO A 262 -12.61 -13.42 -18.88
N SER A 263 -12.85 -12.47 -19.79
CA SER A 263 -13.96 -12.42 -20.74
C SER A 263 -13.44 -12.66 -22.18
N ARG A 264 -14.23 -12.35 -23.22
CA ARG A 264 -13.75 -12.35 -24.62
C ARG A 264 -12.69 -11.27 -24.90
N GLY A 265 -12.77 -10.12 -24.23
CA GLY A 265 -11.93 -8.94 -24.51
C GLY A 265 -10.98 -8.53 -23.38
N THR A 266 -11.23 -8.99 -22.16
CA THR A 266 -10.54 -8.55 -20.94
C THR A 266 -9.95 -9.74 -20.21
N GLU A 267 -8.65 -9.69 -19.95
CA GLU A 267 -7.97 -10.68 -19.08
C GLU A 267 -8.32 -10.42 -17.63
N GLN A 268 -8.21 -9.15 -17.22
CA GLN A 268 -8.45 -8.74 -15.85
C GLN A 268 -8.91 -7.29 -15.81
N TRP A 269 -9.93 -7.03 -15.01
CA TRP A 269 -10.42 -5.68 -14.77
C TRP A 269 -9.42 -4.85 -13.94
N ALA A 270 -9.50 -3.52 -14.07
CA ALA A 270 -8.72 -2.47 -13.42
C ALA A 270 -7.35 -2.14 -14.05
N GLY A 271 -6.81 -2.99 -14.93
CA GLY A 271 -5.50 -2.74 -15.57
C GLY A 271 -5.42 -1.40 -16.31
N ARG A 272 -6.47 -1.04 -17.05
CA ARG A 272 -6.55 0.24 -17.80
C ARG A 272 -6.54 1.45 -16.88
N HIS A 273 -7.34 1.41 -15.82
CA HIS A 273 -7.43 2.51 -14.86
C HIS A 273 -6.13 2.66 -14.06
N TRP A 274 -5.52 1.55 -13.66
CA TRP A 274 -4.22 1.53 -13.01
C TRP A 274 -3.16 2.23 -13.86
N ARG A 275 -3.04 1.87 -15.14
CA ARG A 275 -2.11 2.50 -16.07
C ARG A 275 -2.38 4.00 -16.27
N GLN A 276 -3.63 4.45 -16.16
CA GLN A 276 -3.94 5.87 -16.21
C GLN A 276 -3.43 6.66 -14.99
N TYR A 277 -3.43 6.08 -13.77
CA TYR A 277 -2.78 6.70 -12.61
C TYR A 277 -1.28 6.87 -12.85
N LEU A 278 -0.61 5.81 -13.34
CA LEU A 278 0.82 5.84 -13.65
C LEU A 278 1.13 6.91 -14.70
N TYR A 279 0.31 7.00 -15.75
CA TYR A 279 0.51 7.97 -16.81
C TYR A 279 0.29 9.41 -16.33
N LYS A 280 -0.72 9.68 -15.48
CA LYS A 280 -0.91 11.02 -14.90
C LYS A 280 0.28 11.48 -14.05
N LEU A 281 0.86 10.58 -13.25
CA LEU A 281 2.10 10.87 -12.50
C LEU A 281 3.26 11.19 -13.45
N ASN A 282 3.41 10.41 -14.52
CA ASN A 282 4.43 10.64 -15.54
C ASN A 282 4.25 12.00 -16.25
N GLN A 283 3.02 12.35 -16.62
CA GLN A 283 2.68 13.65 -17.21
C GLN A 283 2.96 14.83 -16.27
N ALA A 284 2.84 14.62 -14.95
CA ALA A 284 3.23 15.60 -13.94
C ALA A 284 4.76 15.78 -13.81
N GLY A 285 5.55 15.02 -14.58
CA GLY A 285 7.00 15.08 -14.61
C GLY A 285 7.69 14.13 -13.63
N VAL A 286 6.95 13.28 -12.92
CA VAL A 286 7.50 12.32 -11.98
C VAL A 286 7.98 11.07 -12.75
N ASP A 287 9.15 10.52 -12.43
CA ASP A 287 9.52 9.18 -12.88
C ASP A 287 8.59 8.17 -12.19
N VAL A 288 8.12 7.14 -12.88
CA VAL A 288 7.18 6.15 -12.30
C VAL A 288 7.76 4.76 -12.42
N LEU A 289 7.95 4.09 -11.29
CA LEU A 289 8.24 2.66 -11.22
C LEU A 289 6.99 1.92 -10.78
N THR A 290 6.49 1.03 -11.64
CA THR A 290 5.49 0.03 -11.29
C THR A 290 6.08 -1.36 -11.47
N PHE A 291 5.71 -2.29 -10.60
CA PHE A 291 6.01 -3.70 -10.78
C PHE A 291 4.88 -4.56 -10.24
N ASP A 292 4.71 -5.73 -10.85
CA ASP A 292 3.80 -6.72 -10.30
C ASP A 292 4.39 -7.27 -9.01
N LYS A 293 3.54 -7.40 -8.00
CA LYS A 293 3.95 -7.93 -6.69
C LYS A 293 4.35 -9.40 -6.83
N ARG A 294 5.02 -9.96 -5.82
CA ARG A 294 5.24 -11.43 -5.73
C ARG A 294 3.94 -12.18 -5.99
N GLY A 295 3.99 -13.26 -6.76
CA GLY A 295 2.78 -14.02 -7.09
C GLY A 295 1.83 -13.35 -8.10
N HIS A 296 2.17 -12.20 -8.68
CA HIS A 296 1.31 -11.45 -9.61
C HIS A 296 1.94 -11.26 -11.00
N GLY A 297 1.12 -11.39 -12.04
CA GLY A 297 1.43 -11.07 -13.43
C GLY A 297 2.75 -11.62 -13.92
N ILE A 298 3.66 -10.71 -14.30
CA ILE A 298 4.98 -11.05 -14.89
C ILE A 298 6.10 -11.20 -13.84
N SER A 299 5.82 -10.96 -12.57
CA SER A 299 6.80 -11.12 -11.48
C SER A 299 6.86 -12.54 -10.95
N GLY A 300 8.01 -13.01 -10.48
CA GLY A 300 8.15 -14.31 -9.84
C GLY A 300 7.45 -14.39 -8.47
N GLY A 301 7.87 -15.39 -7.70
CA GLY A 301 7.35 -15.65 -6.36
C GLY A 301 6.04 -16.44 -6.38
N ILE A 302 5.80 -17.21 -5.32
CA ILE A 302 4.66 -18.15 -5.24
C ILE A 302 3.57 -17.74 -4.23
N SER A 303 3.64 -16.53 -3.69
CA SER A 303 2.65 -16.00 -2.74
C SER A 303 2.26 -14.56 -3.07
N GLY A 304 0.95 -14.34 -3.27
CA GLY A 304 0.35 -13.03 -3.47
C GLY A 304 -0.12 -12.32 -2.19
N ASP A 305 0.07 -12.93 -1.01
CA ASP A 305 -0.65 -12.50 0.20
C ASP A 305 0.22 -11.81 1.26
N ASN A 306 1.55 -11.90 1.19
CA ASN A 306 2.43 -11.31 2.20
C ASN A 306 2.68 -9.81 1.97
N ILE A 307 1.78 -8.97 2.46
CA ILE A 307 1.82 -7.51 2.25
C ILE A 307 3.03 -6.85 2.92
N LEU A 308 3.58 -7.45 3.99
CA LEU A 308 4.81 -6.96 4.62
C LEU A 308 5.97 -7.05 3.63
N GLN A 309 6.20 -8.23 3.04
CA GLN A 309 7.29 -8.41 2.08
C GLN A 309 7.07 -7.63 0.79
N GLN A 310 5.83 -7.53 0.31
CA GLN A 310 5.49 -6.67 -0.82
C GLN A 310 5.83 -5.20 -0.54
N GLY A 311 5.58 -4.69 0.67
CA GLY A 311 5.99 -3.36 1.10
C GLY A 311 7.51 -3.21 1.15
N LEU A 312 8.21 -4.18 1.74
CA LEU A 312 9.68 -4.17 1.78
C LEU A 312 10.31 -4.23 0.38
N ASP A 313 9.66 -4.90 -0.58
CA ASP A 313 10.12 -4.94 -1.97
C ASP A 313 10.10 -3.55 -2.64
N MET A 314 9.22 -2.64 -2.21
CA MET A 314 9.26 -1.24 -2.67
C MET A 314 10.55 -0.54 -2.20
N LEU A 315 11.00 -0.79 -0.98
CA LEU A 315 12.26 -0.25 -0.45
C LEU A 315 13.49 -0.95 -1.07
N ARG A 316 13.40 -2.25 -1.32
CA ARG A 316 14.44 -3.00 -2.04
C ARG A 316 14.58 -2.55 -3.49
N ALA A 317 13.49 -2.10 -4.13
CA ALA A 317 13.55 -1.49 -5.45
C ALA A 317 14.37 -0.19 -5.44
N VAL A 318 14.27 0.61 -4.36
CA VAL A 318 15.12 1.80 -4.15
C VAL A 318 16.59 1.39 -4.00
N ASP A 319 16.88 0.37 -3.20
CA ASP A 319 18.25 -0.15 -3.02
C ASP A 319 18.83 -0.71 -4.34
N ALA A 320 18.01 -1.39 -5.13
CA ALA A 320 18.38 -1.91 -6.45
C ALA A 320 18.67 -0.75 -7.43
N LEU A 321 17.88 0.32 -7.39
CA LEU A 321 18.14 1.55 -8.16
C LEU A 321 19.34 2.35 -7.64
N ASP A 322 19.76 2.22 -6.39
CA ASP A 322 20.99 2.86 -5.88
C ASP A 322 22.24 2.07 -6.29
N THR A 323 22.18 0.74 -6.20
CA THR A 323 23.35 -0.14 -6.34
C THR A 323 23.52 -0.73 -7.75
N GLY A 324 22.42 -0.89 -8.48
CA GLY A 324 22.32 -1.69 -9.71
C GLY A 324 22.26 -3.21 -9.47
N ALA A 325 22.27 -3.68 -8.23
CA ALA A 325 22.31 -5.11 -7.94
C ALA A 325 21.05 -5.82 -8.47
N GLY A 326 21.27 -6.83 -9.32
CA GLY A 326 20.17 -7.62 -9.91
C GLY A 326 19.27 -6.89 -10.91
N VAL A 327 19.61 -5.64 -11.28
CA VAL A 327 18.80 -4.82 -12.20
C VAL A 327 19.06 -5.18 -13.66
N ARG A 328 17.98 -5.37 -14.43
CA ARG A 328 17.98 -5.44 -15.90
C ARG A 328 16.90 -4.50 -16.45
N ILE A 329 17.19 -3.83 -17.55
CA ILE A 329 16.21 -3.00 -18.25
C ILE A 329 16.25 -3.20 -19.76
N VAL A 330 15.12 -2.99 -20.43
CA VAL A 330 15.02 -2.89 -21.90
C VAL A 330 14.24 -1.63 -22.27
N GLY A 331 14.86 -0.75 -23.06
CA GLY A 331 14.25 0.47 -23.56
C GLY A 331 13.53 0.28 -24.90
N ALA A 332 13.03 1.38 -25.48
CA ALA A 332 12.40 1.40 -26.81
C ALA A 332 13.32 1.00 -27.95
N ASP A 333 14.63 1.17 -27.78
CA ASP A 333 15.67 0.74 -28.72
C ASP A 333 15.89 -0.79 -28.73
N GLY A 334 15.16 -1.53 -27.89
CA GLY A 334 15.31 -2.98 -27.72
C GLY A 334 16.60 -3.40 -27.02
N ARG A 335 17.44 -2.43 -26.60
CA ARG A 335 18.73 -2.72 -25.99
C ARG A 335 18.56 -3.07 -24.52
N GLN A 336 19.08 -4.23 -24.14
CA GLN A 336 19.15 -4.63 -22.75
C GLN A 336 20.36 -4.00 -22.05
N LEU A 337 20.14 -3.35 -20.92
CA LEU A 337 21.18 -2.89 -20.01
C LEU A 337 21.05 -3.63 -18.67
N THR A 338 22.17 -3.77 -17.95
CA THR A 338 22.20 -4.44 -16.64
C THR A 338 23.01 -3.64 -15.63
N GLY A 339 22.81 -3.92 -14.35
CA GLY A 339 23.66 -3.39 -13.30
C GLY A 339 23.62 -1.87 -13.18
N LYS A 340 24.78 -1.28 -12.88
CA LYS A 340 24.96 0.18 -12.82
C LYS A 340 24.72 0.88 -14.16
N ASN A 341 24.87 0.19 -15.29
CA ASN A 341 24.59 0.78 -16.61
C ASN A 341 23.08 0.95 -16.82
N ALA A 342 22.29 -0.03 -16.38
CA ALA A 342 20.83 0.09 -16.37
C ALA A 342 20.39 1.26 -15.48
N VAL A 343 20.88 1.31 -14.24
CA VAL A 343 20.55 2.39 -13.29
C VAL A 343 20.90 3.77 -13.84
N ARG A 344 22.12 3.96 -14.37
CA ARG A 344 22.55 5.25 -14.93
C ARG A 344 21.69 5.71 -16.11
N ALA A 345 21.09 4.77 -16.85
CA ALA A 345 20.13 5.13 -17.88
C ALA A 345 18.84 5.66 -17.27
N LEU A 346 18.32 5.07 -16.18
CA LEU A 346 17.06 5.49 -15.57
C LEU A 346 17.19 6.75 -14.70
N VAL A 347 18.11 6.70 -13.73
CA VAL A 347 18.32 7.73 -12.72
C VAL A 347 19.76 8.25 -12.90
N PRO A 348 19.98 9.29 -13.73
CA PRO A 348 21.33 9.81 -13.98
C PRO A 348 21.95 10.48 -12.74
N ASN A 349 21.13 10.80 -11.73
CA ASN A 349 21.51 11.44 -10.48
C ASN A 349 21.66 10.44 -9.32
N ASN A 350 22.06 10.93 -8.15
CA ASN A 350 22.17 10.15 -6.92
C ASN A 350 20.77 9.74 -6.40
N MET A 351 20.44 8.45 -6.48
CA MET A 351 19.17 7.87 -6.02
C MET A 351 18.81 8.27 -4.58
N LYS A 352 19.80 8.36 -3.68
CA LYS A 352 19.60 8.72 -2.27
C LYS A 352 19.04 10.13 -2.06
N LYS A 353 19.25 11.03 -3.03
CA LYS A 353 18.75 12.42 -2.98
C LYS A 353 17.40 12.57 -3.69
N LEU A 354 16.95 11.56 -4.43
CA LEU A 354 15.72 11.64 -5.20
C LEU A 354 14.51 11.67 -4.24
N PRO A 355 13.59 12.64 -4.35
CA PRO A 355 12.32 12.61 -3.63
C PRO A 355 11.47 11.42 -4.11
N ILE A 356 10.98 10.60 -3.17
CA ILE A 356 10.22 9.38 -3.49
C ILE A 356 8.78 9.48 -2.97
N ILE A 357 7.80 9.08 -3.80
CA ILE A 357 6.41 8.83 -3.38
C ILE A 357 6.16 7.33 -3.46
N LEU A 358 5.54 6.75 -2.44
CA LEU A 358 5.11 5.35 -2.44
C LEU A 358 3.58 5.29 -2.54
N GLY A 359 3.00 4.35 -3.29
CA GLY A 359 1.55 4.29 -3.39
C GLY A 359 0.94 3.05 -4.02
N GLY A 360 -0.38 2.94 -3.87
CA GLY A 360 -1.17 1.89 -4.52
C GLY A 360 -2.61 1.83 -3.99
N PRO A 361 -3.53 1.16 -4.72
CA PRO A 361 -4.87 0.88 -4.26
C PRO A 361 -4.99 -0.44 -3.51
N SER A 362 -5.97 -0.56 -2.61
CA SER A 362 -6.36 -1.81 -1.94
C SER A 362 -5.14 -2.52 -1.33
N GLN A 363 -4.81 -3.75 -1.75
CA GLN A 363 -3.60 -4.45 -1.31
C GLN A 363 -2.30 -3.63 -1.51
N GLY A 364 -2.18 -2.86 -2.59
CA GLY A 364 -1.04 -1.98 -2.83
C GLY A 364 -0.91 -0.86 -1.79
N SER A 365 -2.03 -0.36 -1.25
CA SER A 365 -2.02 0.60 -0.14
C SER A 365 -1.56 -0.04 1.18
N ALA A 366 -1.91 -1.31 1.40
CA ALA A 366 -1.49 -2.06 2.57
C ALA A 366 0.03 -2.35 2.53
N ALA A 367 0.55 -2.75 1.37
CA ALA A 367 1.98 -2.86 1.11
C ALA A 367 2.70 -1.50 1.29
N THR A 368 2.13 -0.43 0.74
CA THR A 368 2.67 0.94 0.92
C THR A 368 2.76 1.34 2.39
N SER A 369 1.74 1.01 3.19
CA SER A 369 1.73 1.30 4.62
C SER A 369 2.86 0.59 5.37
N TRP A 370 3.16 -0.67 5.01
CA TRP A 370 4.32 -1.39 5.54
C TRP A 370 5.65 -0.78 5.09
N ALA A 371 5.76 -0.38 3.82
CA ALA A 371 6.95 0.29 3.31
C ALA A 371 7.22 1.61 4.05
N MET A 372 6.17 2.42 4.26
CA MET A 372 6.26 3.66 5.02
C MET A 372 6.64 3.40 6.47
N ASN A 373 6.02 2.41 7.12
CA ASN A 373 6.37 2.05 8.49
C ASN A 373 7.84 1.63 8.60
N ALA A 374 8.32 0.77 7.71
CA ALA A 374 9.71 0.31 7.70
C ALA A 374 10.71 1.41 7.33
N ASN A 375 10.29 2.42 6.57
CA ASN A 375 11.14 3.54 6.20
C ASN A 375 11.37 4.54 7.36
N PHE A 376 10.34 4.80 8.17
CA PHE A 376 10.36 5.86 9.19
C PHE A 376 10.44 5.35 10.63
N ASN A 377 10.02 4.11 10.90
CA ASN A 377 9.93 3.57 12.24
C ASN A 377 10.78 2.30 12.39
N LYS A 378 11.04 1.93 13.65
CA LYS A 378 11.51 0.57 13.95
C LYS A 378 10.41 -0.39 13.52
N TRP A 379 10.75 -1.39 12.72
CA TRP A 379 9.82 -2.38 12.21
C TRP A 379 10.34 -3.79 12.54
N CYS A 380 9.47 -4.79 12.54
CA CYS A 380 9.83 -6.17 12.85
C CYS A 380 9.31 -7.12 11.77
N GLU A 381 10.03 -8.22 11.55
CA GLU A 381 9.64 -9.30 10.65
C GLU A 381 8.52 -10.15 11.27
N LEU A 382 7.28 -9.66 11.21
CA LEU A 382 6.15 -10.31 11.87
C LEU A 382 5.80 -11.68 11.26
N ASP A 383 6.30 -11.94 10.05
CA ASP A 383 6.19 -13.19 9.30
C ASP A 383 7.26 -14.23 9.66
N THR A 384 8.24 -13.93 10.52
CA THR A 384 9.27 -14.90 10.95
C THR A 384 9.09 -15.33 12.41
N PRO A 385 9.56 -16.52 12.81
CA PRO A 385 9.54 -16.96 14.21
C PRO A 385 10.34 -16.04 15.13
N GLU A 386 11.51 -15.57 14.69
CA GLU A 386 12.43 -14.76 15.49
C GLU A 386 11.93 -13.33 15.67
N ARG A 387 11.10 -12.83 14.73
CA ARG A 387 10.55 -11.47 14.74
C ARG A 387 11.61 -10.40 14.90
N ALA A 388 12.71 -10.57 14.18
CA ALA A 388 13.83 -9.63 14.23
C ALA A 388 13.31 -8.22 13.93
N CYS A 389 13.74 -7.26 14.74
CA CYS A 389 13.38 -5.86 14.55
C CYS A 389 14.57 -5.08 14.01
N HIS A 390 14.29 -4.17 13.09
CA HIS A 390 15.27 -3.43 12.33
C HIS A 390 15.13 -1.93 12.56
N LYS A 391 16.24 -1.23 12.34
CA LYS A 391 16.22 0.24 12.26
C LYS A 391 15.42 0.68 11.02
N PRO A 392 14.87 1.91 11.02
CA PRO A 392 14.24 2.47 9.84
C PRO A 392 15.19 2.43 8.63
N TRP A 393 14.64 2.21 7.43
CA TRP A 393 15.41 2.20 6.18
C TRP A 393 15.98 3.58 5.83
N GLY A 394 15.21 4.65 6.08
CA GLY A 394 15.69 6.02 5.96
C GLY A 394 15.84 6.56 4.53
N HIS A 395 15.13 6.00 3.55
CA HIS A 395 15.07 6.56 2.20
C HIS A 395 14.38 7.93 2.18
N ASN A 396 14.68 8.74 1.16
CA ASN A 396 14.14 10.09 0.97
C ASN A 396 12.67 10.09 0.47
N VAL A 397 11.82 9.34 1.16
CA VAL A 397 10.39 9.27 0.90
C VAL A 397 9.72 10.56 1.39
N LYS A 398 8.91 11.18 0.53
CA LYS A 398 8.21 12.45 0.78
C LYS A 398 6.74 12.27 1.10
N GLY A 399 6.14 11.14 0.74
CA GLY A 399 4.77 10.85 1.11
C GLY A 399 4.26 9.52 0.59
N ALA A 400 3.05 9.19 1.02
CA ALA A 400 2.32 7.98 0.65
C ALA A 400 0.99 8.29 -0.02
N VAL A 401 0.59 7.47 -0.98
CA VAL A 401 -0.74 7.50 -1.61
C VAL A 401 -1.45 6.19 -1.29
N LEU A 402 -2.47 6.26 -0.43
CA LEU A 402 -3.23 5.12 0.06
C LEU A 402 -4.66 5.21 -0.49
N MET A 403 -4.95 4.42 -1.53
CA MET A 403 -6.28 4.36 -2.13
C MET A 403 -7.00 3.07 -1.69
N ALA A 404 -8.28 3.17 -1.33
CA ALA A 404 -9.09 2.06 -0.85
C ALA A 404 -8.37 1.24 0.25
N GLY A 405 -7.70 1.93 1.17
CA GLY A 405 -6.84 1.27 2.15
C GLY A 405 -7.57 0.70 3.36
N PHE A 406 -6.83 -0.14 4.09
CA PHE A 406 -7.26 -0.78 5.34
C PHE A 406 -6.23 -0.52 6.44
N PRO A 407 -6.26 0.65 7.10
CA PRO A 407 -5.24 0.98 8.10
C PRO A 407 -5.14 -0.05 9.24
N VAL A 408 -6.27 -0.66 9.62
CA VAL A 408 -6.36 -1.79 10.55
C VAL A 408 -7.56 -2.66 10.19
N VAL A 409 -7.46 -3.99 10.23
CA VAL A 409 -8.61 -4.90 10.04
C VAL A 409 -8.81 -5.76 11.28
N ASN A 410 -10.07 -6.13 11.56
CA ASN A 410 -10.43 -6.94 12.72
C ASN A 410 -9.50 -8.17 12.86
N PRO A 411 -8.90 -8.37 14.04
CA PRO A 411 -8.10 -9.56 14.31
C PRO A 411 -8.87 -10.84 14.02
N SER A 412 -8.21 -11.84 13.44
CA SER A 412 -8.83 -13.13 13.16
C SER A 412 -7.86 -14.28 13.44
N LEU A 413 -8.40 -15.40 13.94
CA LEU A 413 -7.62 -16.63 14.13
C LEU A 413 -7.02 -17.14 12.82
N ALA A 414 -7.71 -16.93 11.69
CA ALA A 414 -7.21 -17.31 10.37
C ALA A 414 -5.96 -16.52 9.96
N GLU A 415 -5.91 -15.22 10.25
CA GLU A 415 -4.69 -14.40 10.04
C GLU A 415 -3.58 -14.84 11.00
N ALA A 416 -3.89 -14.99 12.29
CA ALA A 416 -2.90 -15.40 13.27
C ALA A 416 -2.24 -16.75 12.94
N ALA A 417 -3.06 -17.75 12.57
CA ALA A 417 -2.59 -19.08 12.20
C ALA A 417 -1.76 -19.04 10.90
N ARG A 418 -2.17 -18.27 9.89
CA ARG A 418 -1.39 -18.10 8.65
C ARG A 418 -0.04 -17.45 8.92
N ARG A 419 0.03 -16.47 9.80
CA ARG A 419 1.29 -15.83 10.20
C ARG A 419 2.25 -16.83 10.86
N LYS A 420 1.73 -17.69 11.74
CA LYS A 420 2.52 -18.74 12.41
C LYS A 420 2.95 -19.86 11.45
N VAL A 421 2.01 -20.40 10.66
CA VAL A 421 2.18 -21.65 9.90
C VAL A 421 2.71 -21.41 8.49
N ASN A 422 2.29 -20.33 7.85
CA ASN A 422 2.63 -20.00 6.46
C ASN A 422 3.62 -18.83 6.38
N HIS A 423 3.98 -18.17 7.48
CA HIS A 423 4.94 -17.06 7.46
C HIS A 423 4.49 -15.94 6.51
N THR A 424 3.21 -15.56 6.60
CA THR A 424 2.63 -14.48 5.79
C THR A 424 1.94 -13.45 6.69
N VAL A 425 2.11 -12.16 6.36
CA VAL A 425 1.26 -11.09 6.88
C VAL A 425 0.20 -10.80 5.82
N GLY A 426 -1.06 -11.15 6.09
CA GLY A 426 -2.16 -11.05 5.13
C GLY A 426 -2.70 -9.62 4.96
N LEU A 427 -3.68 -9.47 4.06
CA LEU A 427 -4.28 -8.19 3.66
C LEU A 427 -4.80 -7.34 4.84
N GLY A 428 -5.25 -7.99 5.91
CA GLY A 428 -5.76 -7.31 7.09
C GLY A 428 -4.70 -6.58 7.92
N GLY A 429 -3.43 -6.91 7.70
CA GLY A 429 -2.31 -6.38 8.45
C GLY A 429 -2.51 -6.47 9.96
N THR A 430 -1.76 -5.65 10.67
CA THR A 430 -1.89 -5.37 12.09
C THR A 430 -1.62 -3.89 12.29
N SER A 431 -1.88 -3.35 13.49
CA SER A 431 -1.86 -1.91 13.72
C SER A 431 -0.49 -1.24 13.72
N GLU A 432 0.61 -1.96 13.51
CA GLU A 432 1.96 -1.38 13.60
C GLU A 432 2.19 -0.22 12.60
N PRO A 433 1.76 -0.30 11.32
CA PRO A 433 1.81 0.86 10.44
C PRO A 433 0.95 2.03 10.93
N LEU A 434 -0.25 1.76 11.46
CA LEU A 434 -1.13 2.81 12.00
C LEU A 434 -0.52 3.49 13.24
N ALA A 435 0.09 2.72 14.13
CA ALA A 435 0.77 3.22 15.32
C ALA A 435 1.95 4.13 14.95
N GLY A 436 2.65 3.81 13.85
CA GLY A 436 3.77 4.57 13.32
C GLY A 436 3.41 5.73 12.39
N ILE A 437 2.14 5.92 12.03
CA ILE A 437 1.74 6.83 10.95
C ILE A 437 2.03 8.32 11.24
N GLY A 438 2.14 8.68 12.52
CA GLY A 438 2.45 10.03 12.95
C GLY A 438 3.82 10.53 12.51
N SER A 439 4.77 9.63 12.19
CA SER A 439 6.11 9.99 11.72
C SER A 439 6.19 10.26 10.20
N TRP A 440 5.09 10.03 9.47
CA TRP A 440 5.11 10.11 8.01
C TRP A 440 5.04 11.56 7.51
N PRO A 441 5.84 11.94 6.51
CA PRO A 441 5.97 13.33 6.07
C PRO A 441 4.73 13.87 5.36
N ALA A 442 4.08 13.03 4.53
CA ALA A 442 2.83 13.36 3.89
C ALA A 442 2.00 12.11 3.55
N VAL A 443 0.66 12.21 3.58
CA VAL A 443 -0.23 11.10 3.20
C VAL A 443 -1.47 11.58 2.43
N PHE A 444 -1.73 10.99 1.28
CA PHE A 444 -3.00 11.07 0.58
C PHE A 444 -3.83 9.83 0.88
N PHE A 445 -5.08 10.03 1.29
CA PHE A 445 -6.08 8.99 1.48
C PHE A 445 -7.18 9.16 0.44
N GLY A 446 -7.42 8.15 -0.38
CA GLY A 446 -8.55 8.10 -1.31
C GLY A 446 -9.45 6.91 -0.99
N LYS A 447 -10.76 7.08 -0.81
CA LYS A 447 -11.63 5.95 -0.45
C LYS A 447 -13.09 6.17 -0.82
N GLY A 448 -13.78 5.11 -1.22
CA GLY A 448 -15.23 5.15 -1.37
C GLY A 448 -15.95 5.03 -0.02
N LEU A 449 -17.07 5.75 0.12
CA LEU A 449 -17.83 5.83 1.37
C LEU A 449 -18.52 4.52 1.74
N PHE A 450 -18.99 3.74 0.76
CA PHE A 450 -19.64 2.45 1.00
C PHE A 450 -18.74 1.28 0.58
N ASP A 451 -17.44 1.43 0.85
CA ASP A 451 -16.45 0.37 0.78
C ASP A 451 -16.90 -0.85 1.61
N GLY A 452 -17.18 -1.96 0.93
CA GLY A 452 -17.68 -3.19 1.53
C GLY A 452 -16.64 -4.00 2.29
N ILE A 453 -15.34 -3.71 2.12
CA ILE A 453 -14.26 -4.39 2.84
C ILE A 453 -13.99 -3.68 4.17
N GLN A 454 -13.91 -2.35 4.13
CA GLN A 454 -13.78 -1.53 5.33
C GLN A 454 -14.35 -0.15 5.09
N GLY A 455 -15.31 0.26 5.92
CA GLY A 455 -15.88 1.60 5.89
C GLY A 455 -14.85 2.74 6.02
N PRO A 456 -15.28 4.00 5.85
CA PRO A 456 -14.37 5.15 5.80
C PRO A 456 -13.74 5.49 7.16
N PHE A 457 -14.35 5.07 8.27
CA PHE A 457 -13.94 5.51 9.60
C PHE A 457 -12.48 5.15 9.97
N PRO A 458 -11.96 3.92 9.79
CA PRO A 458 -10.56 3.65 10.10
C PRO A 458 -9.57 4.47 9.25
N THR A 459 -9.94 4.82 8.02
CA THR A 459 -9.17 5.75 7.17
C THR A 459 -9.21 7.17 7.71
N PHE A 460 -10.37 7.63 8.19
CA PHE A 460 -10.50 8.91 8.87
C PHE A 460 -9.68 8.97 10.18
N ASN A 461 -9.72 7.90 10.98
CA ASN A 461 -8.90 7.78 12.19
C ASN A 461 -7.40 7.83 11.87
N ALA A 462 -6.95 7.14 10.81
CA ALA A 462 -5.58 7.25 10.31
C ALA A 462 -5.22 8.68 9.87
N TYR A 463 -6.12 9.36 9.14
CA TYR A 463 -5.95 10.77 8.77
C TYR A 463 -5.75 11.68 9.99
N LEU A 464 -6.51 11.49 11.07
CA LEU A 464 -6.34 12.29 12.28
C LEU A 464 -4.95 12.12 12.92
N ARG A 465 -4.35 10.93 12.82
CA ARG A 465 -3.02 10.62 13.41
C ARG A 465 -1.83 11.20 12.64
N VAL A 466 -1.97 11.44 11.34
CA VAL A 466 -0.87 12.00 10.53
C VAL A 466 -0.52 13.40 11.03
N GLN A 467 0.74 13.59 11.41
CA GLN A 467 1.29 14.90 11.81
C GLN A 467 1.89 15.68 10.63
N GLY A 468 2.31 14.95 9.59
CA GLY A 468 2.77 15.51 8.32
C GLY A 468 1.66 16.17 7.50
N ASP A 469 1.98 16.53 6.26
CA ASP A 469 0.96 17.01 5.34
C ASP A 469 -0.04 15.88 5.02
N LYS A 470 -1.31 16.20 4.82
CA LYS A 470 -2.31 15.13 4.64
C LYS A 470 -3.47 15.56 3.80
N GLU A 471 -4.00 14.66 3.02
CA GLU A 471 -5.17 14.89 2.17
C GLU A 471 -6.12 13.70 2.28
N LEU A 472 -7.42 13.96 2.34
CA LEU A 472 -8.46 12.95 2.43
C LEU A 472 -9.53 13.23 1.37
N LEU A 473 -9.64 12.35 0.38
CA LEU A 473 -10.69 12.36 -0.62
C LEU A 473 -11.61 11.15 -0.40
N PHE A 474 -12.77 11.42 0.17
CA PHE A 474 -13.89 10.48 0.10
C PHE A 474 -14.69 10.72 -1.17
N VAL A 475 -15.15 9.63 -1.77
CA VAL A 475 -16.08 9.66 -2.91
C VAL A 475 -17.32 8.84 -2.61
N ARG A 476 -18.46 9.21 -3.20
CA ARG A 476 -19.73 8.49 -3.06
C ARG A 476 -19.70 7.22 -3.93
N GLY A 477 -18.90 6.24 -3.51
CA GLY A 477 -18.59 5.01 -4.25
C GLY A 477 -18.21 3.82 -3.35
N PRO A 478 -18.03 2.62 -3.96
CA PRO A 478 -17.74 1.34 -3.28
C PRO A 478 -16.27 1.19 -2.87
N HIS A 479 -15.78 -0.03 -2.64
CA HIS A 479 -14.36 -0.29 -2.33
C HIS A 479 -13.44 0.00 -3.52
N SER A 480 -13.77 -0.57 -4.68
CA SER A 480 -12.91 -0.58 -5.85
C SER A 480 -12.85 0.80 -6.50
N GLU A 481 -11.67 1.39 -6.62
CA GLU A 481 -11.51 2.76 -7.15
C GLU A 481 -11.97 2.90 -8.59
N VAL A 482 -11.91 1.80 -9.35
CA VAL A 482 -12.36 1.76 -10.74
C VAL A 482 -13.89 1.69 -10.86
N ALA A 483 -14.58 1.39 -9.76
CA ALA A 483 -16.04 1.33 -9.70
C ALA A 483 -16.66 2.67 -9.26
N PHE A 484 -15.87 3.72 -8.98
CA PHE A 484 -16.40 5.01 -8.51
C PHE A 484 -17.19 5.79 -9.58
N GLY A 485 -17.16 5.33 -10.83
CA GLY A 485 -17.67 6.05 -11.99
C GLY A 485 -16.65 7.02 -12.60
N PRO A 486 -16.82 7.42 -13.89
CA PRO A 486 -15.81 8.19 -14.61
C PRO A 486 -15.40 9.51 -13.93
N GLY A 487 -16.34 10.27 -13.37
CA GLY A 487 -16.07 11.56 -12.72
C GLY A 487 -15.21 11.42 -11.47
N ASN A 488 -15.59 10.52 -10.55
CA ASN A 488 -14.82 10.26 -9.34
C ASN A 488 -13.45 9.63 -9.63
N VAL A 489 -13.37 8.72 -10.62
CA VAL A 489 -12.08 8.15 -11.06
C VAL A 489 -11.15 9.25 -11.57
N ALA A 490 -11.64 10.13 -12.45
CA ALA A 490 -10.84 11.22 -13.00
C ALA A 490 -10.36 12.19 -11.91
N LEU A 491 -11.24 12.53 -10.96
CA LEU A 491 -10.88 13.35 -9.82
C LEU A 491 -9.82 12.68 -8.93
N MET A 492 -9.99 11.40 -8.60
CA MET A 492 -9.01 10.64 -7.80
C MET A 492 -7.64 10.64 -8.48
N GLN A 493 -7.59 10.35 -9.78
CA GLN A 493 -6.34 10.38 -10.57
C GLN A 493 -5.67 11.75 -10.55
N GLU A 494 -6.45 12.81 -10.68
CA GLU A 494 -5.95 14.19 -10.65
C GLU A 494 -5.37 14.54 -9.28
N ARG A 495 -6.11 14.25 -8.20
CA ARG A 495 -5.68 14.58 -6.84
C ARG A 495 -4.45 13.78 -6.41
N VAL A 496 -4.32 12.52 -6.84
CA VAL A 496 -3.09 11.73 -6.64
C VAL A 496 -1.87 12.39 -7.30
N ALA A 497 -2.00 12.85 -8.55
CA ALA A 497 -0.90 13.52 -9.25
C ALA A 497 -0.53 14.86 -8.59
N GLN A 498 -1.54 15.66 -8.22
CA GLN A 498 -1.34 16.93 -7.52
C GLN A 498 -0.67 16.75 -6.16
N PHE A 499 -1.12 15.77 -5.37
CA PHE A 499 -0.49 15.42 -4.10
C PHE A 499 0.97 15.01 -4.30
N ALA A 500 1.27 14.15 -5.28
CA ALA A 500 2.64 13.71 -5.56
C ALA A 500 3.56 14.90 -5.89
N VAL A 501 3.11 15.82 -6.76
CA VAL A 501 3.83 17.05 -7.08
C VAL A 501 4.08 17.90 -5.84
N ARG A 502 3.05 18.15 -5.02
CA ARG A 502 3.19 18.94 -3.79
C ARG A 502 4.17 18.31 -2.82
N ALA A 503 4.07 17.00 -2.58
CA ALA A 503 4.96 16.27 -1.69
C ALA A 503 6.42 16.32 -2.18
N VAL A 504 6.66 16.15 -3.48
CA VAL A 504 8.00 16.30 -4.08
C VAL A 504 8.57 17.71 -3.88
N LEU A 505 7.73 18.73 -4.03
CA LEU A 505 8.11 20.14 -3.87
C LEU A 505 8.13 20.60 -2.40
N GLY A 506 7.72 19.76 -1.45
CA GLY A 506 7.59 20.13 -0.04
C GLY A 506 6.47 21.16 0.24
N GLN A 507 5.50 21.26 -0.66
CA GLN A 507 4.35 22.15 -0.54
C GLN A 507 3.27 21.52 0.36
N LYS A 508 2.51 22.37 1.05
CA LYS A 508 1.40 21.93 1.91
C LYS A 508 0.12 21.80 1.10
N THR A 509 -0.76 20.91 1.55
CA THR A 509 -2.13 20.89 1.06
C THR A 509 -2.90 22.12 1.53
N ASP A 510 -3.77 22.60 0.66
CA ASP A 510 -4.77 23.64 0.91
C ASP A 510 -6.11 23.06 1.38
N GLN A 511 -6.22 21.73 1.47
CA GLN A 511 -7.46 21.08 1.89
C GLN A 511 -7.83 21.46 3.34
N PRO A 512 -9.09 21.85 3.60
CA PRO A 512 -9.60 22.02 4.94
C PRO A 512 -9.36 20.79 5.82
N ARG A 513 -9.16 21.02 7.12
CA ARG A 513 -9.04 19.94 8.10
C ARG A 513 -10.42 19.58 8.62
N TYR A 514 -10.73 18.29 8.60
CA TYR A 514 -11.97 17.76 9.14
C TYR A 514 -11.76 17.35 10.60
N THR A 515 -12.70 17.72 11.46
CA THR A 515 -12.66 17.41 12.89
C THR A 515 -13.40 16.13 13.22
N ASN A 516 -14.38 15.75 12.39
CA ASN A 516 -15.17 14.53 12.52
C ASN A 516 -15.54 13.94 11.15
N LEU A 517 -16.03 12.70 11.15
CA LEU A 517 -16.37 11.95 9.96
C LEU A 517 -17.52 12.59 9.18
N LYS A 518 -18.49 13.23 9.86
CA LYS A 518 -19.61 13.90 9.19
C LYS A 518 -19.14 15.04 8.30
N GLU A 519 -18.20 15.85 8.77
CA GLU A 519 -17.54 16.89 7.94
C GLU A 519 -16.80 16.29 6.75
N ALA A 520 -16.04 15.22 6.96
CA ALA A 520 -15.31 14.56 5.87
C ALA A 520 -16.24 13.92 4.83
N VAL A 521 -17.37 13.36 5.26
CA VAL A 521 -18.43 12.82 4.38
C VAL A 521 -19.11 13.94 3.59
N ALA A 522 -19.45 15.05 4.26
CA ALA A 522 -20.06 16.22 3.61
C ALA A 522 -19.15 16.86 2.56
N ALA A 523 -17.82 16.77 2.75
CA ALA A 523 -16.84 17.24 1.78
C ALA A 523 -16.63 16.32 0.57
N SER A 524 -17.29 15.15 0.54
CA SER A 524 -17.24 14.28 -0.65
C SER A 524 -17.89 14.97 -1.86
N PRO A 525 -17.32 14.82 -3.07
CA PRO A 525 -17.93 15.37 -4.29
C PRO A 525 -19.37 14.88 -4.46
N GLN A 526 -20.25 15.75 -4.96
CA GLN A 526 -21.64 15.45 -5.31
C GLN A 526 -21.72 14.61 -6.61
N ILE A 527 -20.83 13.63 -6.75
CA ILE A 527 -20.72 12.72 -7.90
C ILE A 527 -20.93 11.31 -7.33
N TRP A 528 -22.02 10.68 -7.75
CA TRP A 528 -22.35 9.31 -7.35
C TRP A 528 -21.78 8.31 -8.34
N GLU A 529 -21.35 7.15 -7.85
CA GLU A 529 -21.09 6.03 -8.72
C GLU A 529 -22.39 5.57 -9.43
N PRO A 530 -22.32 5.04 -10.66
CA PRO A 530 -23.50 4.91 -11.54
C PRO A 530 -24.62 3.98 -11.05
N SER A 531 -24.34 3.01 -10.19
CA SER A 531 -25.35 2.06 -9.69
C SER A 531 -26.07 2.53 -8.42
N THR A 532 -25.68 3.68 -7.87
CA THR A 532 -26.30 4.29 -6.69
C THR A 532 -27.02 5.56 -7.09
N GLN A 533 -28.30 5.66 -6.74
CA GLN A 533 -29.09 6.88 -6.95
C GLN A 533 -29.16 7.69 -5.66
N PRO A 534 -28.98 9.02 -5.71
CA PRO A 534 -29.19 9.86 -4.54
C PRO A 534 -30.63 9.75 -4.06
N THR A 535 -30.81 9.75 -2.74
CA THR A 535 -32.13 9.83 -2.11
C THR A 535 -32.31 11.18 -1.44
N PHE A 536 -33.55 11.68 -1.48
CA PHE A 536 -33.98 12.87 -0.77
C PHE A 536 -34.68 12.46 0.51
N GLU A 537 -34.40 13.13 1.62
CA GLU A 537 -35.36 13.20 2.71
C GLU A 537 -36.26 14.40 2.47
N THR A 538 -37.53 14.15 2.12
CA THR A 538 -38.58 15.08 2.53
C THR A 538 -38.67 14.93 4.05
N LYS A 539 -38.36 15.98 4.81
CA LYS A 539 -38.65 16.01 6.26
C LYS A 539 -40.06 15.44 6.49
N PRO A 540 -40.26 14.53 7.46
CA PRO A 540 -41.60 14.11 7.86
C PRO A 540 -42.50 15.29 8.18
#